data_AF-A0A523H9K4-F1
#
_entry.id   AF-A0A523H9K4-F1
#
_cell.length_a   1.000
_cell.length_b   1.000
_cell.length_c   1.000
_cell.angle_alpha   90.00
_cell.angle_beta   90.00
_cell.angle_gamma   90.00
#
_symmetry.space_group_name_H-M   'P 1'
#
loop_
_entity.id
_entity.type
_entity.pdbx_description
1 polymer ?
#
loop_
_entity_poly.entity_id
_entity_poly.type
_entity_poly.pdbx_seq_one_letter_code
_entity_poly.pdbx_strand_id
1 'polypeptide(L)'
;MYFKAMSEVNSKFPNFLGIGAMRSGTSWLFALLGSHPEVFVPNDVKEVHFFDRYYNKGMPWYLSFFPSNSAAATYKVAGEVTPMYLYSEAVPARVRKHLPDAKFVVLLRNPVDRAYSHYKLAFHEGFTKAASFSCFLQEESTAFPRGLYARQLKRWFDHFPRERFLILIFEEVVCDPAQAMASIASFLGINRQGFDERLLTQVVNPSKSHKLGKLYNYGIKLSVCFRKNDLNWAAHFVARTGSRMFKFLGESKRTAPPLEESVRERLLAAYQKNTVELEKMLKRDLSLWQI
;
A
#
# COMPACT_ATOMS: atom_id res chain seq x y z
N MET A 1 7.57 -40.86 -5.28
CA MET A 1 7.50 -40.18 -6.60
C MET A 1 6.72 -38.85 -6.58
N TYR A 2 6.65 -38.12 -5.45
CA TYR A 2 5.92 -36.84 -5.35
C TYR A 2 6.85 -35.60 -5.20
N PHE A 3 8.15 -35.76 -5.39
CA PHE A 3 9.16 -34.70 -5.17
C PHE A 3 9.76 -34.11 -6.46
N LYS A 4 9.25 -34.50 -7.64
CA LYS A 4 9.87 -34.15 -8.94
C LYS A 4 9.11 -33.10 -9.76
N ALA A 5 8.11 -32.43 -9.18
CA ALA A 5 7.28 -31.42 -9.88
C ALA A 5 7.34 -30.01 -9.26
N MET A 6 8.23 -29.76 -8.28
CA MET A 6 8.46 -28.42 -7.69
C MET A 6 9.76 -27.76 -8.16
N SER A 7 10.40 -28.29 -9.20
CA SER A 7 11.79 -27.94 -9.56
C SER A 7 11.94 -26.77 -10.55
N GLU A 8 10.89 -26.02 -10.85
CA GLU A 8 11.03 -24.82 -11.69
C GLU A 8 10.08 -23.71 -11.23
N VAL A 9 10.25 -23.22 -10.00
CA VAL A 9 9.85 -21.85 -9.66
C VAL A 9 11.06 -20.97 -9.86
N ASN A 10 10.96 -20.00 -10.75
CA ASN A 10 11.99 -19.01 -11.03
C ASN A 10 12.29 -18.27 -9.73
N SER A 11 13.46 -18.52 -9.15
CA SER A 11 13.94 -17.88 -7.92
C SER A 11 14.10 -16.35 -8.04
N LYS A 12 13.84 -15.79 -9.22
CA LYS A 12 13.96 -14.36 -9.55
C LYS A 12 12.83 -13.50 -9.00
N PHE A 13 11.65 -14.04 -8.69
CA PHE A 13 10.47 -13.26 -8.32
C PHE A 13 9.74 -13.80 -7.07
N PRO A 14 9.09 -12.92 -6.29
CA PRO A 14 9.07 -11.46 -6.42
C PRO A 14 10.40 -10.80 -5.98
N ASN A 15 10.75 -9.68 -6.62
CA ASN A 15 12.00 -8.94 -6.36
C ASN A 15 11.79 -7.49 -5.92
N PHE A 16 10.55 -7.03 -5.79
CA PHE A 16 10.25 -5.77 -5.11
C PHE A 16 8.95 -5.86 -4.29
N LEU A 17 8.84 -5.00 -3.26
CA LEU A 17 7.61 -4.80 -2.49
C LEU A 17 7.35 -3.29 -2.30
N GLY A 18 6.14 -2.85 -2.61
CA GLY A 18 5.59 -1.55 -2.19
C GLY A 18 5.04 -1.67 -0.77
N ILE A 19 5.83 -1.34 0.25
CA ILE A 19 5.54 -1.74 1.63
C ILE A 19 4.72 -0.72 2.43
N GLY A 20 4.58 0.51 1.94
CA GLY A 20 3.93 1.54 2.72
C GLY A 20 3.97 2.92 2.08
N ALA A 21 3.37 3.91 2.72
CA ALA A 21 2.54 3.81 3.91
C ALA A 21 1.04 3.86 3.55
N MET A 22 0.21 3.27 4.41
CA MET A 22 -1.25 3.33 4.21
C MET A 22 -1.75 4.78 4.18
N ARG A 23 -2.52 5.11 3.13
CA ARG A 23 -3.07 6.45 2.82
C ARG A 23 -2.04 7.48 2.29
N SER A 24 -0.92 7.01 1.78
CA SER A 24 0.15 7.84 1.20
C SER A 24 0.29 7.71 -0.32
N GLY A 25 -0.75 7.31 -1.06
CA GLY A 25 -0.69 7.22 -2.53
C GLY A 25 -0.27 5.86 -3.10
N THR A 26 -0.25 4.80 -2.29
CA THR A 26 0.11 3.44 -2.74
C THR A 26 -0.84 2.85 -3.80
N SER A 27 -2.08 3.34 -3.92
CA SER A 27 -2.97 2.94 -5.01
C SER A 27 -2.51 3.49 -6.36
N TRP A 28 -1.98 4.72 -6.37
CA TRP A 28 -1.34 5.30 -7.55
C TRP A 28 -0.08 4.53 -7.90
N LEU A 29 0.77 4.21 -6.92
CA LEU A 29 1.95 3.36 -7.14
C LEU A 29 1.58 2.00 -7.75
N PHE A 30 0.56 1.33 -7.22
CA PHE A 30 0.09 0.04 -7.75
C PHE A 30 -0.40 0.17 -9.20
N ALA A 31 -1.23 1.17 -9.50
CA ALA A 31 -1.73 1.40 -10.86
C ALA A 31 -0.62 1.76 -11.84
N LEU A 32 0.36 2.57 -11.41
CA LEU A 32 1.52 2.97 -12.19
C LEU A 32 2.41 1.77 -12.53
N LEU A 33 2.70 0.92 -11.54
CA LEU A 33 3.50 -0.28 -11.75
C LEU A 33 2.76 -1.29 -12.64
N GLY A 34 1.45 -1.46 -12.43
CA GLY A 34 0.64 -2.39 -13.22
C GLY A 34 0.36 -1.96 -14.65
N SER A 35 0.61 -0.69 -15.01
CA SER A 35 0.52 -0.22 -16.40
C SER A 35 1.80 -0.45 -17.21
N HIS A 36 2.92 -0.76 -16.54
CA HIS A 36 4.21 -0.83 -17.19
C HIS A 36 4.50 -2.23 -17.79
N PRO A 37 4.88 -2.35 -19.07
CA PRO A 37 5.00 -3.64 -19.75
C PRO A 37 6.10 -4.56 -19.17
N GLU A 38 7.17 -3.98 -18.59
CA GLU A 38 8.25 -4.75 -17.97
C GLU A 38 7.99 -5.14 -16.49
N VAL A 39 6.85 -4.76 -15.92
CA VAL A 39 6.53 -4.94 -14.51
C VAL A 39 5.32 -5.86 -14.35
N PHE A 40 5.45 -6.88 -13.51
CA PHE A 40 4.29 -7.66 -13.05
C PHE A 40 3.88 -7.25 -11.64
N VAL A 41 2.60 -6.95 -11.47
CA VAL A 41 1.92 -6.92 -10.17
C VAL A 41 0.62 -7.74 -10.27
N PRO A 42 0.18 -8.40 -9.18
CA PRO A 42 -1.08 -9.16 -9.18
C PRO A 42 -2.30 -8.24 -9.38
N ASN A 43 -2.65 -7.91 -10.62
CA ASN A 43 -3.71 -6.94 -10.94
C ASN A 43 -5.11 -7.34 -10.40
N ASP A 44 -5.35 -8.63 -10.19
CA ASP A 44 -6.61 -9.13 -9.62
C ASP A 44 -6.67 -9.05 -8.09
N VAL A 45 -5.54 -8.73 -7.42
CA VAL A 45 -5.43 -8.55 -5.97
C VAL A 45 -4.57 -7.33 -5.66
N LYS A 46 -5.23 -6.22 -5.30
CA LYS A 46 -4.55 -4.96 -4.99
C LYS A 46 -3.49 -5.07 -3.89
N GLU A 47 -3.77 -5.81 -2.81
CA GLU A 47 -2.89 -5.96 -1.63
C GLU A 47 -2.91 -7.44 -1.23
N VAL A 48 -1.78 -8.16 -1.34
CA VAL A 48 -1.73 -9.63 -1.13
C VAL A 48 -1.78 -9.97 0.36
N HIS A 49 -1.23 -9.11 1.23
CA HIS A 49 -1.23 -9.31 2.68
C HIS A 49 -0.62 -10.65 3.15
N PHE A 50 0.32 -11.21 2.37
CA PHE A 50 1.02 -12.43 2.74
C PHE A 50 1.84 -12.25 4.03
N PHE A 51 2.82 -11.35 4.04
CA PHE A 51 3.75 -11.25 5.17
C PHE A 51 3.14 -10.74 6.48
N ASP A 52 1.98 -10.08 6.46
CA ASP A 52 1.28 -9.59 7.66
C ASP A 52 0.13 -10.51 8.11
N ARG A 53 -0.80 -10.87 7.22
CA ARG A 53 -2.05 -11.59 7.57
C ARG A 53 -2.06 -13.06 7.21
N TYR A 54 -1.49 -13.43 6.07
CA TYR A 54 -1.64 -14.77 5.48
C TYR A 54 -0.34 -15.59 5.49
N TYR A 55 0.61 -15.22 6.35
CA TYR A 55 1.94 -15.84 6.36
C TYR A 55 1.88 -17.35 6.66
N ASN A 56 0.87 -17.79 7.41
CA ASN A 56 0.61 -19.20 7.73
C ASN A 56 0.19 -20.03 6.50
N LYS A 57 -0.20 -19.42 5.38
CA LYS A 57 -0.52 -20.11 4.12
C LYS A 57 0.72 -20.62 3.39
N GLY A 58 1.92 -20.18 3.79
CA GLY A 58 3.19 -20.63 3.24
C GLY A 58 3.55 -20.01 1.90
N MET A 59 4.83 -20.14 1.52
CA MET A 59 5.36 -19.58 0.27
C MET A 59 4.67 -20.10 -1.00
N PRO A 60 4.23 -21.36 -1.12
CA PRO A 60 3.52 -21.81 -2.32
C PRO A 60 2.24 -21.01 -2.59
N TRP A 61 1.48 -20.69 -1.54
CA TRP A 61 0.29 -19.83 -1.66
C TRP A 61 0.68 -18.42 -2.13
N TYR A 62 1.75 -17.86 -1.57
CA TYR A 62 2.24 -16.55 -1.96
C TYR A 62 2.72 -16.48 -3.41
N LEU A 63 3.49 -17.49 -3.85
CA LEU A 63 4.06 -17.56 -5.18
C LEU A 63 2.99 -17.81 -6.25
N SER A 64 1.83 -18.36 -5.89
CA SER A 64 0.69 -18.52 -6.81
C SER A 64 0.11 -17.21 -7.35
N PHE A 65 0.40 -16.07 -6.72
CA PHE A 65 0.00 -14.75 -7.22
C PHE A 65 0.93 -14.20 -8.32
N PHE A 66 2.05 -14.88 -8.58
CA PHE A 66 3.09 -14.46 -9.52
C PHE A 66 3.15 -15.39 -10.74
N PRO A 67 3.63 -14.92 -11.90
CA PRO A 67 3.69 -15.72 -13.12
C PRO A 67 4.61 -16.93 -12.95
N SER A 68 4.22 -18.05 -13.55
CA SER A 68 5.09 -19.21 -13.73
C SER A 68 6.25 -18.89 -14.68
N ASN A 69 7.30 -19.72 -14.70
CA ASN A 69 8.58 -19.42 -15.33
C ASN A 69 8.50 -18.98 -16.80
N SER A 70 7.62 -19.61 -17.59
CA SER A 70 7.44 -19.28 -19.00
C SER A 70 6.82 -17.88 -19.20
N ALA A 71 5.86 -17.50 -18.36
CA ALA A 71 5.27 -16.16 -18.36
C ALA A 71 6.14 -15.12 -17.65
N ALA A 72 7.02 -15.53 -16.73
CA ALA A 72 7.94 -14.65 -16.01
C ALA A 72 8.99 -14.03 -16.94
N ALA A 73 9.33 -14.69 -18.06
CA ALA A 73 10.32 -14.21 -19.01
C ALA A 73 9.97 -12.87 -19.69
N THR A 74 8.69 -12.48 -19.71
CA THR A 74 8.24 -11.21 -20.28
C THR A 74 8.45 -10.01 -19.35
N TYR A 75 8.75 -10.25 -18.07
CA TYR A 75 8.87 -9.20 -17.06
C TYR A 75 10.32 -9.05 -16.59
N LYS A 76 10.76 -7.80 -16.36
CA LYS A 76 12.05 -7.51 -15.72
C LYS A 76 11.93 -7.56 -14.20
N VAL A 77 10.81 -7.08 -13.67
CA VAL A 77 10.53 -7.00 -12.23
C VAL A 77 9.12 -7.50 -11.93
N ALA A 78 8.96 -8.15 -10.79
CA ALA A 78 7.66 -8.61 -10.31
C ALA A 78 7.57 -8.42 -8.80
N GLY A 79 6.42 -7.96 -8.33
CA GLY A 79 6.24 -7.62 -6.93
C GLY A 79 4.80 -7.33 -6.58
N GLU A 80 4.58 -6.86 -5.36
CA GLU A 80 3.26 -6.48 -4.88
C GLU A 80 3.34 -5.14 -4.14
N VAL A 81 2.18 -4.51 -3.91
CA VAL A 81 2.07 -3.31 -3.08
C VAL A 81 1.11 -3.59 -1.94
N THR A 82 1.64 -3.83 -0.74
CA THR A 82 0.85 -4.00 0.48
C THR A 82 1.29 -2.96 1.53
N PRO A 83 0.55 -1.85 1.68
CA PRO A 83 0.99 -0.69 2.47
C PRO A 83 1.11 -0.93 3.99
N MET A 84 0.54 -2.02 4.48
CA MET A 84 0.59 -2.39 5.89
C MET A 84 1.91 -3.04 6.30
N TYR A 85 2.73 -3.45 5.33
CA TYR A 85 4.03 -4.08 5.59
C TYR A 85 4.99 -3.17 6.35
N LEU A 86 5.01 -1.87 6.03
CA LEU A 86 5.85 -0.90 6.73
C LEU A 86 5.53 -0.84 8.24
N TYR A 87 4.24 -0.86 8.58
CA TYR A 87 3.78 -0.73 9.96
C TYR A 87 3.95 -2.01 10.79
N SER A 88 3.73 -3.17 10.19
CA SER A 88 3.69 -4.46 10.89
C SER A 88 5.08 -4.89 11.39
N GLU A 89 5.21 -5.14 12.69
CA GLU A 89 6.51 -5.42 13.33
C GLU A 89 7.13 -6.75 12.91
N ALA A 90 6.31 -7.77 12.61
CA ALA A 90 6.79 -9.10 12.21
C ALA A 90 7.23 -9.19 10.74
N VAL A 91 6.80 -8.24 9.89
CA VAL A 91 7.00 -8.33 8.44
C VAL A 91 8.46 -8.27 8.02
N PRO A 92 9.31 -7.34 8.51
CA PRO A 92 10.71 -7.25 8.08
C PRO A 92 11.47 -8.58 8.21
N ALA A 93 11.35 -9.26 9.36
CA ALA A 93 12.00 -10.55 9.60
C ALA A 93 11.46 -11.65 8.67
N ARG A 94 10.15 -11.68 8.42
CA ARG A 94 9.53 -12.66 7.51
C ARG A 94 9.97 -12.42 6.06
N VAL A 95 10.04 -11.16 5.62
CA VAL A 95 10.53 -10.81 4.28
C VAL A 95 12.01 -11.18 4.16
N ARG A 96 12.85 -10.87 5.17
CA ARG A 96 14.29 -11.18 5.15
C ARG A 96 14.58 -12.68 5.02
N LYS A 97 13.69 -13.52 5.55
CA LYS A 97 13.77 -14.97 5.45
C LYS A 97 13.54 -15.48 4.02
N HIS A 98 12.62 -14.88 3.27
CA HIS A 98 12.17 -15.41 1.98
C HIS A 98 12.63 -14.61 0.77
N LEU A 99 12.80 -13.30 0.93
CA LEU A 99 13.13 -12.33 -0.12
C LEU A 99 14.28 -11.41 0.33
N PRO A 100 15.48 -11.95 0.60
CA PRO A 100 16.60 -11.19 1.17
C PRO A 100 17.12 -10.07 0.26
N ASP A 101 16.89 -10.20 -1.05
CA ASP A 101 17.35 -9.26 -2.08
C ASP A 101 16.25 -8.33 -2.61
N ALA A 102 15.05 -8.37 -2.03
CA ALA A 102 13.96 -7.53 -2.48
C ALA A 102 14.31 -6.04 -2.38
N LYS A 103 13.84 -5.27 -3.36
CA LYS A 103 13.79 -3.80 -3.32
C LYS A 103 12.49 -3.34 -2.68
N PHE A 104 12.51 -2.23 -1.96
CA PHE A 104 11.37 -1.69 -1.24
C PHE A 104 11.02 -0.30 -1.73
N VAL A 105 9.78 -0.10 -2.15
CA VAL A 105 9.26 1.23 -2.49
C VAL A 105 8.34 1.69 -1.36
N VAL A 106 8.60 2.88 -0.84
CA VAL A 106 7.88 3.48 0.29
C VAL A 106 7.42 4.87 -0.11
N LEU A 107 6.11 5.15 0.02
CA LEU A 107 5.55 6.49 -0.07
C LEU A 107 5.15 6.95 1.33
N LEU A 108 5.77 8.01 1.82
CA LEU A 108 5.40 8.67 3.07
C LEU A 108 4.53 9.89 2.76
N ARG A 109 3.75 10.35 3.73
CA ARG A 109 2.85 11.51 3.62
C ARG A 109 2.91 12.26 4.94
N ASN A 110 2.58 13.55 4.98
CA ASN A 110 2.35 14.24 6.25
C ASN A 110 1.52 13.33 7.20
N PRO A 111 2.06 12.99 8.39
CA PRO A 111 1.45 11.96 9.25
C PRO A 111 0.07 12.36 9.78
N VAL A 112 -0.20 13.67 9.91
CA VAL A 112 -1.52 14.21 10.26
C VAL A 112 -2.50 14.00 9.11
N ASP A 113 -2.14 14.42 7.90
CA ASP A 113 -3.02 14.27 6.73
C ASP A 113 -3.22 12.79 6.35
N ARG A 114 -2.22 11.94 6.61
CA ARG A 114 -2.32 10.48 6.49
C ARG A 114 -3.36 9.92 7.46
N ALA A 115 -3.34 10.35 8.72
CA ALA A 115 -4.32 9.94 9.73
C ALA A 115 -5.72 10.47 9.42
N TYR A 116 -5.84 11.73 9.01
CA TYR A 116 -7.12 12.30 8.59
C TYR A 116 -7.66 11.61 7.33
N SER A 117 -6.80 11.26 6.37
CA SER A 117 -7.17 10.46 5.21
C SER A 117 -7.65 9.04 5.59
N HIS A 118 -7.12 8.46 6.67
CA HIS A 118 -7.63 7.20 7.22
C HIS A 118 -9.03 7.37 7.80
N TYR A 119 -9.26 8.45 8.55
CA TYR A 119 -10.59 8.80 9.05
C TYR A 119 -11.60 8.96 7.92
N LYS A 120 -11.27 9.75 6.89
CA LYS A 120 -12.16 9.93 5.72
C LYS A 120 -12.53 8.60 5.06
N LEU A 121 -11.55 7.71 4.88
CA LEU A 121 -11.83 6.37 4.34
C LEU A 121 -12.79 5.61 5.26
N ALA A 122 -12.47 5.49 6.55
CA ALA A 122 -13.31 4.76 7.50
C ALA A 122 -14.73 5.34 7.57
N PHE A 123 -14.87 6.66 7.47
CA PHE A 123 -16.15 7.36 7.49
C PHE A 123 -16.97 7.07 6.22
N HIS A 124 -16.37 7.18 5.03
CA HIS A 124 -17.08 6.95 3.76
C HIS A 124 -17.46 5.48 3.55
N GLU A 125 -16.64 4.56 4.04
CA GLU A 125 -16.93 3.12 4.04
C GLU A 125 -17.89 2.70 5.17
N GLY A 126 -18.21 3.61 6.11
CA GLY A 126 -19.05 3.31 7.25
C GLY A 126 -18.43 2.37 8.28
N PHE A 127 -17.09 2.28 8.31
CA PHE A 127 -16.32 1.54 9.32
C PHE A 127 -16.20 2.28 10.65
N THR A 128 -16.44 3.59 10.67
CA THR A 128 -16.55 4.38 11.91
C THR A 128 -17.84 5.18 11.94
N LYS A 129 -18.33 5.45 13.16
CA LYS A 129 -19.41 6.39 13.45
C LYS A 129 -18.92 7.64 14.18
N ALA A 130 -17.61 7.80 14.35
CA ALA A 130 -17.01 8.93 15.04
C ALA A 130 -17.53 10.26 14.48
N ALA A 131 -18.05 11.09 15.38
CA ALA A 131 -18.65 12.38 15.05
C ALA A 131 -17.62 13.44 14.61
N SER A 132 -16.33 13.23 14.94
CA SER A 132 -15.22 14.08 14.56
C SER A 132 -13.95 13.27 14.36
N PHE A 133 -12.91 13.90 13.79
CA PHE A 133 -11.59 13.27 13.69
C PHE A 133 -10.97 13.00 15.06
N SER A 134 -11.17 13.89 16.04
CA SER A 134 -10.73 13.69 17.43
C SER A 134 -11.33 12.43 18.06
N CYS A 135 -12.64 12.20 17.89
CA CYS A 135 -13.28 10.97 18.35
C CYS A 135 -12.70 9.75 17.65
N PHE A 136 -12.44 9.84 16.34
CA PHE A 136 -11.85 8.74 15.59
C PHE A 136 -10.45 8.37 16.09
N LEU A 137 -9.62 9.33 16.47
CA LEU A 137 -8.29 9.06 17.03
C LEU A 137 -8.36 8.32 18.38
N GLN A 138 -9.44 8.50 19.14
CA GLN A 138 -9.69 7.76 20.38
C GLN A 138 -10.21 6.34 20.11
N GLU A 139 -11.09 6.19 19.12
CA GLU A 139 -11.67 4.90 18.73
C GLU A 139 -10.65 3.99 18.01
N GLU A 140 -9.82 4.56 17.11
CA GLU A 140 -8.86 3.84 16.28
C GLU A 140 -7.44 4.07 16.78
N SER A 141 -7.05 3.27 17.76
CA SER A 141 -5.75 3.37 18.43
C SER A 141 -4.54 3.24 17.49
N THR A 142 -4.71 2.65 16.30
CA THR A 142 -3.62 2.54 15.31
C THR A 142 -3.51 3.75 14.38
N ALA A 143 -4.44 4.71 14.43
CA ALA A 143 -4.41 5.89 13.57
C ALA A 143 -3.17 6.75 13.82
N PHE A 144 -2.77 6.96 15.08
CA PHE A 144 -1.56 7.71 15.40
C PHE A 144 -0.26 6.92 15.15
N PRO A 145 -0.08 5.69 15.69
CA PRO A 145 1.17 4.94 15.51
C PRO A 145 1.56 4.66 14.06
N ARG A 146 0.61 4.57 13.12
CA ARG A 146 0.89 4.39 11.69
C ARG A 146 1.62 5.59 11.05
N GLY A 147 1.60 6.77 11.67
CA GLY A 147 2.38 7.94 11.26
C GLY A 147 3.79 8.01 11.83
N LEU A 148 4.16 7.12 12.76
CA LEU A 148 5.50 7.09 13.38
C LEU A 148 6.53 6.43 12.46
N TYR A 149 6.83 7.05 11.33
CA TYR A 149 7.62 6.45 10.26
C TYR A 149 9.08 6.18 10.64
N ALA A 150 9.73 7.02 11.45
CA ALA A 150 11.12 6.77 11.86
C ALA A 150 11.26 5.42 12.59
N ARG A 151 10.35 5.14 13.54
CA ARG A 151 10.26 3.86 14.25
C ARG A 151 10.05 2.69 13.29
N GLN A 152 9.17 2.87 12.30
CA GLN A 152 8.86 1.82 11.32
C GLN A 152 10.07 1.52 10.44
N LEU A 153 10.67 2.55 9.83
CA LEU A 153 11.83 2.42 8.95
C LEU A 153 13.06 1.92 9.67
N LYS A 154 13.28 2.30 10.93
CA LYS A 154 14.40 1.79 11.72
C LYS A 154 14.36 0.26 11.78
N ARG A 155 13.19 -0.32 12.08
CA ARG A 155 13.03 -1.80 12.10
C ARG A 155 13.34 -2.42 10.75
N TRP A 156 12.95 -1.77 9.65
CA TRP A 156 13.28 -2.26 8.31
C TRP A 156 14.78 -2.18 8.01
N PHE A 157 15.44 -1.09 8.40
CA PHE A 157 16.89 -0.92 8.23
C PHE A 157 17.72 -1.84 9.12
N ASP A 158 17.18 -2.29 10.25
CA ASP A 158 17.83 -3.32 11.08
C ASP A 158 17.88 -4.70 10.34
N HIS A 159 17.07 -4.91 9.30
CA HIS A 159 17.03 -6.16 8.51
C HIS A 159 17.60 -6.06 7.10
N PHE A 160 17.58 -4.86 6.51
CA PHE A 160 17.97 -4.62 5.12
C PHE A 160 18.79 -3.35 4.98
N PRO A 161 19.78 -3.33 4.08
CA PRO A 161 20.60 -2.15 3.88
C PRO A 161 19.79 -1.03 3.20
N ARG A 162 20.12 0.24 3.49
CA ARG A 162 19.35 1.43 3.10
C ARG A 162 19.16 1.56 1.59
N GLU A 163 20.09 1.05 0.81
CA GLU A 163 20.13 1.09 -0.66
C GLU A 163 19.03 0.23 -1.29
N ARG A 164 18.45 -0.71 -0.53
CA ARG A 164 17.27 -1.48 -0.97
C ARG A 164 15.98 -0.69 -0.84
N PHE A 165 16.00 0.58 -0.44
CA PHE A 165 14.79 1.39 -0.23
C PHE A 165 14.76 2.62 -1.12
N LEU A 166 13.69 2.77 -1.89
CA LEU A 166 13.26 4.03 -2.48
C LEU A 166 12.18 4.64 -1.59
N ILE A 167 12.44 5.84 -1.07
CA ILE A 167 11.51 6.55 -0.19
C ILE A 167 11.08 7.84 -0.88
N LEU A 168 9.79 7.89 -1.21
CA LEU A 168 9.11 9.00 -1.88
C LEU A 168 8.25 9.74 -0.87
N ILE A 169 8.10 11.05 -1.04
CA ILE A 169 7.19 11.88 -0.25
C ILE A 169 5.96 12.22 -1.10
N PHE A 170 4.78 11.92 -0.58
CA PHE A 170 3.51 12.02 -1.29
C PHE A 170 3.28 13.43 -1.84
N GLU A 171 3.55 14.45 -1.04
CA GLU A 171 3.37 15.85 -1.44
C GLU A 171 4.26 16.23 -2.63
N GLU A 172 5.49 15.73 -2.67
CA GLU A 172 6.39 15.92 -3.82
C GLU A 172 5.96 15.12 -5.04
N VAL A 173 5.46 13.88 -4.84
CA VAL A 173 4.90 13.07 -5.93
C VAL A 173 3.69 13.76 -6.55
N VAL A 174 2.87 14.43 -5.75
CA VAL A 174 1.74 15.23 -6.26
C VAL A 174 2.22 16.45 -7.03
N CYS A 175 3.31 17.08 -6.58
CA CYS A 175 3.88 18.26 -7.23
C CYS A 175 4.60 17.91 -8.55
N ASP A 176 5.41 16.86 -8.56
CA ASP A 176 6.19 16.38 -9.70
C ASP A 176 6.12 14.85 -9.83
N PRO A 177 5.01 14.32 -10.37
CA PRO A 177 4.84 12.88 -10.57
C PRO A 177 5.81 12.33 -11.62
N ALA A 178 6.31 13.15 -12.55
CA ALA A 178 7.26 12.72 -13.57
C ALA A 178 8.63 12.39 -12.96
N GLN A 179 9.12 13.21 -12.02
CA GLN A 179 10.33 12.92 -11.27
C GLN A 179 10.19 11.67 -10.40
N ALA A 180 9.01 11.46 -9.80
CA ALA A 180 8.73 10.24 -9.05
C ALA A 180 8.78 9.00 -9.96
N MET A 181 8.18 9.05 -11.15
CA MET A 181 8.26 7.98 -12.15
C MET A 181 9.70 7.69 -12.57
N ALA A 182 10.50 8.72 -12.84
CA ALA A 182 11.92 8.56 -13.18
C ALA A 182 12.70 7.86 -12.06
N SER A 183 12.44 8.24 -10.80
CA SER A 183 13.06 7.65 -9.62
C SER A 183 12.67 6.17 -9.45
N ILE A 184 11.39 5.83 -9.64
CA ILE A 184 10.90 4.44 -9.61
C ILE A 184 11.54 3.61 -10.73
N ALA A 185 11.58 4.12 -11.96
CA ALA A 185 12.16 3.43 -13.10
C ALA A 185 13.65 3.11 -12.87
N SER A 186 14.42 4.13 -12.47
CA SER A 186 15.85 3.98 -12.16
C SER A 186 16.07 2.98 -11.03
N PHE A 187 15.31 3.12 -9.94
CA PHE A 187 15.45 2.25 -8.78
C PHE A 187 15.11 0.78 -9.08
N LEU A 188 14.06 0.52 -9.85
CA LEU A 188 13.66 -0.84 -10.23
C LEU A 188 14.48 -1.40 -11.41
N GLY A 189 15.16 -0.55 -12.18
CA GLY A 189 15.94 -0.96 -13.36
C GLY A 189 15.06 -1.24 -14.58
N ILE A 190 14.00 -0.45 -14.76
CA ILE A 190 13.04 -0.55 -15.87
C ILE A 190 13.07 0.71 -16.73
N ASN A 191 12.53 0.65 -17.95
CA ASN A 191 12.52 1.78 -18.88
C ASN A 191 11.45 2.83 -18.48
N ARG A 192 11.85 4.07 -18.18
CA ARG A 192 10.92 5.16 -17.83
C ARG A 192 9.77 5.35 -18.84
N GLN A 193 10.01 5.14 -20.14
CA GLN A 193 9.02 5.36 -21.21
C GLN A 193 7.87 4.33 -21.21
N GLY A 194 7.97 3.25 -20.43
CA GLY A 194 6.92 2.23 -20.35
C GLY A 194 5.74 2.61 -19.46
N PHE A 195 5.80 3.71 -18.71
CA PHE A 195 4.69 4.14 -17.86
C PHE A 195 3.56 4.82 -18.65
N ASP A 196 2.31 4.59 -18.24
CA ASP A 196 1.16 5.33 -18.75
C ASP A 196 1.16 6.77 -18.23
N GLU A 197 1.49 7.73 -19.10
CA GLU A 197 1.56 9.16 -18.77
C GLU A 197 0.22 9.74 -18.29
N ARG A 198 -0.92 9.10 -18.58
CA ARG A 198 -2.23 9.56 -18.06
C ARG A 198 -2.30 9.48 -16.54
N LEU A 199 -1.49 8.61 -15.92
CA LEU A 199 -1.40 8.49 -14.46
C LEU A 199 -0.56 9.59 -13.80
N LEU A 200 0.05 10.50 -14.57
CA LEU A 200 0.69 11.72 -14.04
C LEU A 200 -0.35 12.68 -13.44
N THR A 201 -1.54 12.77 -14.04
CA THR A 201 -2.54 13.80 -13.68
C THR A 201 -3.80 13.23 -13.01
N GLN A 202 -3.97 11.91 -13.01
CA GLN A 202 -5.18 11.27 -12.48
C GLN A 202 -5.07 10.93 -10.99
N VAL A 203 -6.10 11.36 -10.23
CA VAL A 203 -6.31 10.86 -8.87
C VAL A 203 -6.85 9.43 -8.94
N VAL A 204 -5.98 8.47 -8.62
CA VAL A 204 -6.37 7.05 -8.51
C VAL A 204 -7.05 6.81 -7.15
N ASN A 205 -8.29 6.30 -7.17
CA ASN A 205 -9.15 6.06 -6.00
C ASN A 205 -9.50 7.33 -5.18
N PRO A 206 -10.31 8.26 -5.74
CA PRO A 206 -10.97 9.26 -4.91
C PRO A 206 -11.83 8.53 -3.85
N SER A 207 -11.76 8.96 -2.59
CA SER A 207 -12.62 8.45 -1.52
C SER A 207 -14.07 8.79 -1.88
N LYS A 208 -14.85 7.78 -2.28
CA LYS A 208 -16.25 7.89 -2.66
C LYS A 208 -17.09 7.05 -1.71
N SER A 209 -18.22 7.57 -1.25
CA SER A 209 -19.18 6.80 -0.46
C SER A 209 -20.24 6.15 -1.34
N HIS A 210 -20.57 4.89 -1.07
CA HIS A 210 -21.63 4.17 -1.79
C HIS A 210 -22.96 4.25 -1.03
N LYS A 211 -24.08 4.51 -1.74
CA LYS A 211 -25.42 4.56 -1.13
C LYS A 211 -25.81 3.27 -0.38
N LEU A 212 -25.27 2.12 -0.80
CA LEU A 212 -25.48 0.80 -0.19
C LEU A 212 -24.21 0.29 0.53
N GLY A 213 -23.53 1.15 1.31
CA GLY A 213 -22.27 0.81 1.98
C GLY A 213 -22.29 -0.48 2.82
N LYS A 214 -23.44 -0.86 3.41
CA LYS A 214 -23.57 -2.14 4.14
C LYS A 214 -23.37 -3.38 3.25
N LEU A 215 -23.90 -3.37 2.02
CA LEU A 215 -23.74 -4.47 1.06
C LEU A 215 -22.31 -4.52 0.52
N TYR A 216 -21.69 -3.36 0.29
CA TYR A 216 -20.27 -3.28 -0.07
C TYR A 216 -19.39 -3.90 1.02
N ASN A 217 -19.62 -3.53 2.27
CA ASN A 217 -18.90 -4.07 3.43
C ASN A 217 -19.10 -5.58 3.61
N TYR A 218 -20.31 -6.09 3.32
CA TYR A 218 -20.55 -7.53 3.31
C TYR A 218 -19.76 -8.22 2.19
N GLY A 219 -19.70 -7.62 0.99
CA GLY A 219 -18.88 -8.11 -0.12
C GLY A 219 -17.39 -8.14 0.20
N ILE A 220 -16.85 -7.11 0.87
CA ILE A 220 -15.46 -7.10 1.34
C ILE A 220 -15.22 -8.22 2.36
N LYS A 221 -16.07 -8.33 3.39
CA LYS A 221 -15.98 -9.41 4.40
C LYS A 221 -16.05 -10.79 3.77
N LEU A 222 -16.93 -10.98 2.79
CA LEU A 222 -17.07 -12.23 2.05
C LEU A 222 -15.83 -12.52 1.20
N SER A 223 -15.26 -11.51 0.52
CA SER A 223 -14.01 -11.69 -0.25
C SER A 223 -12.82 -12.04 0.65
N VAL A 224 -12.77 -11.49 1.87
CA VAL A 224 -11.76 -11.84 2.89
C VAL A 224 -12.00 -13.26 3.39
N CYS A 225 -13.25 -13.67 3.60
CA CYS A 225 -13.62 -15.03 3.97
C CYS A 225 -13.21 -16.04 2.88
N PHE A 226 -13.50 -15.76 1.62
CA PHE A 226 -13.10 -16.61 0.49
C PHE A 226 -11.58 -16.74 0.38
N ARG A 227 -10.83 -15.65 0.54
CA ARG A 227 -9.36 -15.70 0.61
C ARG A 227 -8.86 -16.53 1.79
N LYS A 228 -9.51 -16.44 2.96
CA LYS A 228 -9.16 -17.27 4.13
C LYS A 228 -9.34 -18.77 3.88
N ASN A 229 -10.31 -19.15 3.06
CA ASN A 229 -10.69 -20.54 2.78
C ASN A 229 -10.16 -21.04 1.42
N ASP A 230 -9.12 -20.42 0.86
CA ASP A 230 -8.48 -20.82 -0.40
C ASP A 230 -9.40 -20.81 -1.63
N LEU A 231 -10.54 -20.12 -1.52
CA LEU A 231 -11.50 -19.90 -2.61
C LEU A 231 -11.14 -18.61 -3.38
N ASN A 232 -9.89 -18.52 -3.86
CA ASN A 232 -9.40 -17.33 -4.54
C ASN A 232 -10.25 -16.99 -5.77
N TRP A 233 -10.67 -18.00 -6.56
CA TRP A 233 -11.55 -17.81 -7.71
C TRP A 233 -12.88 -17.12 -7.35
N ALA A 234 -13.48 -17.47 -6.20
CA ALA A 234 -14.71 -16.86 -5.72
C ALA A 234 -14.46 -15.46 -5.16
N ALA A 235 -13.32 -15.23 -4.49
CA ALA A 235 -12.90 -13.89 -4.08
C ALA A 235 -12.73 -12.96 -5.30
N HIS A 236 -12.11 -13.46 -6.38
CA HIS A 236 -11.98 -12.75 -7.65
C HIS A 236 -13.33 -12.47 -8.30
N PHE A 237 -14.23 -13.46 -8.31
CA PHE A 237 -15.59 -13.30 -8.84
C PHE A 237 -16.35 -12.20 -8.09
N VAL A 238 -16.33 -12.20 -6.75
CA VAL A 238 -16.97 -11.17 -5.92
C VAL A 238 -16.34 -9.80 -6.14
N ALA A 239 -15.02 -9.70 -6.22
CA ALA A 239 -14.34 -8.42 -6.47
C ALA A 239 -14.71 -7.84 -7.84
N ARG A 240 -14.75 -8.68 -8.89
CA ARG A 240 -15.04 -8.27 -10.27
C ARG A 240 -16.51 -7.90 -10.47
N THR A 241 -17.43 -8.69 -9.95
CA THR A 241 -18.89 -8.44 -10.04
C THR A 241 -19.32 -7.29 -9.13
N GLY A 242 -18.81 -7.26 -7.90
CA GLY A 242 -19.05 -6.18 -6.94
C GLY A 242 -18.61 -4.83 -7.49
N SER A 243 -17.37 -4.70 -7.98
CA SER A 243 -16.87 -3.40 -8.49
C SER A 243 -17.69 -2.84 -9.66
N ARG A 244 -18.24 -3.71 -10.53
CA ARG A 244 -19.14 -3.29 -11.61
C ARG A 244 -20.50 -2.86 -11.07
N MET A 245 -21.10 -3.65 -10.19
CA MET A 245 -22.41 -3.36 -9.60
C MET A 245 -22.40 -2.06 -8.77
N PHE A 246 -21.35 -1.83 -7.96
CA PHE A 246 -21.23 -0.62 -7.14
C PHE A 246 -20.88 0.65 -7.91
N LYS A 247 -20.39 0.55 -9.17
CA LYS A 247 -20.23 1.71 -10.06
C LYS A 247 -21.59 2.27 -10.53
N PHE A 248 -22.62 1.43 -10.66
CA PHE A 248 -23.96 1.85 -11.07
C PHE A 248 -24.83 2.34 -9.90
N LEU A 249 -24.50 1.93 -8.67
CA LEU A 249 -25.17 2.36 -7.46
C LEU A 249 -24.54 3.70 -7.01
N GLY A 250 -25.12 4.80 -7.48
CA GLY A 250 -24.57 6.16 -7.36
C GLY A 250 -24.07 6.58 -5.96
N GLU A 251 -23.30 7.65 -5.94
CA GLU A 251 -22.54 8.10 -4.77
C GLU A 251 -23.44 8.70 -3.67
N SER A 252 -23.06 8.47 -2.41
CA SER A 252 -23.61 9.18 -1.25
C SER A 252 -22.94 10.56 -1.14
N LYS A 253 -23.72 11.60 -0.84
CA LYS A 253 -23.23 12.98 -0.65
C LYS A 253 -22.63 13.24 0.74
N ARG A 254 -22.50 12.22 1.60
CA ARG A 254 -22.02 12.40 2.97
C ARG A 254 -20.53 12.76 2.97
N THR A 255 -20.17 13.91 3.53
CA THR A 255 -18.78 14.34 3.71
C THR A 255 -18.31 14.05 5.13
N ALA A 256 -17.04 13.66 5.28
CA ALA A 256 -16.43 13.53 6.59
C ALA A 256 -16.29 14.93 7.22
N PRO A 257 -16.48 15.07 8.54
CA PRO A 257 -16.15 16.28 9.28
C PRO A 257 -14.74 16.80 8.95
N PRO A 258 -14.55 18.12 8.85
CA PRO A 258 -13.24 18.72 8.56
C PRO A 258 -12.24 18.42 9.68
N LEU A 259 -10.95 18.49 9.34
CA LEU A 259 -9.88 18.48 10.32
C LEU A 259 -9.85 19.83 11.04
N GLU A 260 -10.09 19.82 12.35
CA GLU A 260 -9.98 21.01 13.21
C GLU A 260 -8.51 21.44 13.34
N GLU A 261 -8.24 22.74 13.27
CA GLU A 261 -6.88 23.28 13.30
C GLU A 261 -6.17 22.97 14.63
N SER A 262 -6.87 23.11 15.75
CA SER A 262 -6.34 22.74 17.07
C SER A 262 -6.00 21.25 17.20
N VAL A 263 -6.60 20.38 16.39
CA VAL A 263 -6.26 18.95 16.33
C VAL A 263 -5.04 18.74 15.45
N ARG A 264 -4.92 19.47 14.34
CA ARG A 264 -3.74 19.48 13.48
C ARG A 264 -2.50 19.89 14.27
N GLU A 265 -2.53 21.05 14.93
CA GLU A 265 -1.42 21.58 15.72
C GLU A 265 -0.96 20.59 16.80
N ARG A 266 -1.90 20.03 17.57
CA ARG A 266 -1.59 19.03 18.60
C ARG A 266 -0.95 17.77 18.03
N LEU A 267 -1.42 17.29 16.87
CA LEU A 267 -0.83 16.12 16.23
C LEU A 267 0.54 16.41 15.62
N LEU A 268 0.74 17.58 14.99
CA LEU A 268 2.04 18.01 14.48
C LEU A 268 3.07 18.04 15.62
N ALA A 269 2.71 18.65 16.75
CA ALA A 269 3.54 18.64 17.96
C ALA A 269 3.83 17.22 18.45
N ALA A 270 2.82 16.34 18.48
CA ALA A 270 2.99 14.95 18.89
C ALA A 270 3.88 14.12 17.94
N TYR A 271 3.90 14.43 16.64
CA TYR A 271 4.78 13.79 15.65
C TYR A 271 6.17 14.41 15.57
N GLN A 272 6.38 15.63 16.08
CA GLN A 272 7.60 16.42 15.87
C GLN A 272 8.88 15.63 16.15
N LYS A 273 8.96 14.93 17.29
CA LYS A 273 10.12 14.10 17.63
C LYS A 273 10.40 13.03 16.57
N ASN A 274 9.34 12.37 16.08
CA ASN A 274 9.45 11.34 15.06
C ASN A 274 9.85 11.93 13.69
N THR A 275 9.33 13.10 13.33
CA THR A 275 9.67 13.80 12.08
C THR A 275 11.15 14.18 12.07
N VAL A 276 11.67 14.77 13.16
CA VAL A 276 13.10 15.13 13.26
C VAL A 276 14.01 13.90 13.18
N GLU A 277 13.61 12.79 13.79
CA GLU A 277 14.34 11.52 13.67
C GLU A 277 14.33 11.01 12.24
N LEU A 278 13.18 11.09 11.57
CA LEU A 278 13.01 10.69 10.17
C LEU A 278 13.87 11.53 9.23
N GLU A 279 13.90 12.86 9.37
CA GLU A 279 14.73 13.75 8.56
C GLU A 279 16.21 13.38 8.64
N LYS A 280 16.71 13.11 9.86
CA LYS A 280 18.09 12.64 10.09
C LYS A 280 18.35 11.30 9.42
N MET A 281 17.43 10.33 9.57
CA MET A 281 17.55 9.00 8.96
C MET A 281 17.55 9.07 7.42
N LEU A 282 16.76 9.97 6.84
CA LEU A 282 16.63 10.11 5.40
C LEU A 282 17.64 11.07 4.79
N LYS A 283 18.32 11.89 5.61
CA LYS A 283 19.10 13.05 5.18
C LYS A 283 18.30 13.94 4.23
N ARG A 284 17.05 14.21 4.61
CA ARG A 284 16.06 14.90 3.79
C ARG A 284 15.29 15.89 4.63
N ASP A 285 15.07 17.09 4.08
CA ASP A 285 14.20 18.09 4.67
C ASP A 285 12.72 17.70 4.50
N LEU A 286 11.96 17.72 5.60
CA LEU A 286 10.52 17.45 5.62
C LEU A 286 9.75 18.65 6.20
N SER A 287 10.33 19.85 6.14
CA SER A 287 9.70 21.12 6.52
C SER A 287 8.33 21.35 5.86
N LEU A 288 8.12 20.81 4.66
CA LEU A 288 6.82 20.84 3.97
C LEU A 288 5.67 20.17 4.75
N TRP A 289 5.98 19.34 5.76
CA TRP A 289 4.98 18.76 6.67
C TRP A 289 4.63 19.63 7.88
N GLN A 290 5.31 20.77 8.07
CA GLN A 290 5.04 21.72 9.16
C GLN A 290 3.95 22.76 8.82
N ILE A 291 3.31 22.59 7.66
CA ILE A 291 2.26 23.47 7.12
C ILE A 291 0.88 22.88 7.39
#